data_AF-A0A960FKE9-F1
#
_entry.id   AF-A0A960FKE9-F1
#
_cell.length_a   1.000
_cell.length_b   1.000
_cell.length_c   1.000
_cell.angle_alpha   90.00
_cell.angle_beta   90.00
_cell.angle_gamma   90.00
#
_symmetry.space_group_name_H-M   'P 1'
#
loop_
_entity.id
_entity.type
_entity.pdbx_description
1 polymer ?
#
loop_
_entity_poly.entity_id
_entity_poly.type
_entity_poly.pdbx_seq_one_letter_code
_entity_poly.pdbx_strand_id
1 'polypeptide(L)'
;MTQRPDEQTGTAAVPRATKVLVGGDVTVDWNLARQSLHADASPGGGARASWQRGGAALLGDLIRGAADGMPGEPVSVCAPEGPGDRPVAPDDVRHNHSYAVWSRFGVEVGDRARPSVWRVASFLGVDPARTSGGVDEERRRVTDEAVGADLLVFDDADLGFRDAAASLPTGGPATWVVLKQARPVARGALWERLLDEAAERLVVVLTIDDLRGREIQVSRALSWERTAQDLLWELVNKPSVNALSRVAHTVVSFGCAGAVLLSTSGGGDPTCRLLYDPASVEGEWEARHRGQVMGA
;
A
#
# COMPACT_ATOMS: atom_id res chain seq x y z
N MET A 1 65.51 9.04 -22.22
CA MET A 1 64.29 9.65 -22.77
C MET A 1 63.14 8.81 -22.21
N THR A 2 62.63 9.21 -21.05
CA THR A 2 61.74 8.38 -20.21
C THR A 2 60.30 8.77 -20.54
N GLN A 3 59.54 7.85 -21.15
CA GLN A 3 58.11 8.03 -21.42
C GLN A 3 57.35 8.07 -20.09
N ARG A 4 56.48 9.07 -19.93
CA ARG A 4 55.49 9.11 -18.84
C ARG A 4 54.38 8.11 -19.18
N PRO A 5 53.82 7.38 -18.21
CA PRO A 5 52.63 6.57 -18.44
C PRO A 5 51.42 7.48 -18.65
N ASP A 6 50.60 7.15 -19.64
CA ASP A 6 49.30 7.76 -19.89
C ASP A 6 48.38 7.57 -18.68
N GLU A 7 47.92 8.68 -18.10
CA GLU A 7 46.80 8.71 -17.17
C GLU A 7 45.52 8.34 -17.94
N GLN A 8 45.13 7.07 -17.86
CA GLN A 8 43.77 6.65 -18.17
C GLN A 8 42.82 7.26 -17.13
N THR A 9 42.21 8.38 -17.50
CA THR A 9 41.06 8.95 -16.82
C THR A 9 39.91 7.97 -16.97
N GLY A 10 39.70 7.14 -15.95
CA GLY A 10 38.52 6.29 -15.86
C GLY A 10 37.28 7.16 -15.82
N THR A 11 36.45 7.05 -16.86
CA THR A 11 35.11 7.65 -16.89
C THR A 11 34.33 7.09 -15.72
N ALA A 12 34.07 7.91 -14.70
CA ALA A 12 33.21 7.52 -13.59
C ALA A 12 31.86 7.07 -14.18
N ALA A 13 31.48 5.81 -13.96
CA ALA A 13 30.20 5.29 -14.40
C ALA A 13 29.10 6.15 -13.79
N VAL A 14 28.26 6.75 -14.63
CA VAL A 14 27.09 7.50 -14.17
C VAL A 14 26.22 6.52 -13.39
N PRO A 15 25.88 6.79 -12.11
CA PRO A 15 25.07 5.87 -11.32
C PRO A 15 23.72 5.66 -12.03
N ARG A 16 23.37 4.39 -12.24
CA ARG A 16 22.13 3.99 -12.88
C ARG A 16 20.98 4.30 -11.92
N ALA A 17 19.95 4.99 -12.41
CA ALA A 17 18.76 5.24 -11.60
C ALA A 17 18.11 3.91 -11.14
N THR A 18 17.70 3.83 -9.87
CA THR A 18 16.92 2.70 -9.36
C THR A 18 15.56 2.71 -10.05
N LYS A 19 15.22 1.64 -10.76
CA LYS A 19 13.96 1.52 -11.48
C LYS A 19 12.92 0.81 -10.61
N VAL A 20 11.87 1.53 -10.24
CA VAL A 20 10.70 1.01 -9.53
C VAL A 20 9.55 0.86 -10.52
N LEU A 21 9.00 -0.35 -10.63
CA LEU A 21 7.79 -0.63 -11.39
C LEU A 21 6.64 -0.91 -10.43
N VAL A 22 5.65 -0.04 -10.44
CA VAL A 22 4.40 -0.22 -9.71
C VAL A 22 3.37 -0.80 -10.66
N GLY A 23 2.62 -1.80 -10.22
CA GLY A 23 1.44 -2.29 -10.92
C GLY A 23 0.34 -2.68 -9.93
N GLY A 24 -0.88 -2.87 -10.40
CA GLY A 24 -1.95 -3.29 -9.51
C GLY A 24 -3.33 -2.84 -9.93
N ASP A 25 -4.27 -2.97 -9.00
CA ASP A 25 -5.61 -2.47 -9.18
C ASP A 25 -5.62 -0.94 -9.19
N VAL A 26 -6.20 -0.35 -10.24
CA VAL A 26 -6.35 1.10 -10.37
C VAL A 26 -7.79 1.50 -10.11
N THR A 27 -7.98 2.56 -9.32
CA THR A 27 -9.29 3.10 -8.96
C THR A 27 -9.43 4.58 -9.34
N VAL A 28 -10.67 5.02 -9.48
CA VAL A 28 -11.09 6.41 -9.45
C VAL A 28 -11.61 6.69 -8.04
N ASP A 29 -10.85 7.44 -7.26
CA ASP A 29 -11.17 7.72 -5.86
C ASP A 29 -12.02 8.98 -5.76
N TRP A 30 -13.31 8.81 -5.52
CA TRP A 30 -14.28 9.87 -5.28
C TRP A 30 -14.25 10.34 -3.82
N ASN A 31 -13.96 11.62 -3.65
CA ASN A 31 -13.91 12.31 -2.37
C ASN A 31 -15.13 13.22 -2.22
N LEU A 32 -16.08 12.79 -1.38
CA LEU A 32 -17.31 13.50 -1.08
C LEU A 32 -17.14 14.33 0.20
N ALA A 33 -16.75 15.59 0.05
CA ALA A 33 -16.51 16.50 1.17
C ALA A 33 -17.81 17.18 1.63
N ARG A 34 -18.14 17.02 2.93
CA ARG A 34 -19.24 17.74 3.60
C ARG A 34 -18.70 18.72 4.63
N GLN A 35 -19.36 19.88 4.76
CA GLN A 35 -18.96 20.90 5.73
C GLN A 35 -19.43 20.64 7.16
N SER A 36 -20.54 19.90 7.36
CA SER A 36 -21.08 19.54 8.67
C SER A 36 -21.01 18.03 8.90
N LEU A 37 -20.65 17.60 10.11
CA LEU A 37 -20.73 16.21 10.54
C LEU A 37 -22.19 15.76 10.78
N HIS A 38 -23.07 16.69 11.14
CA HIS A 38 -24.46 16.40 11.40
C HIS A 38 -25.26 16.44 10.10
N ALA A 39 -26.05 15.38 9.88
CA ALA A 39 -27.09 15.38 8.87
C ALA A 39 -28.22 16.32 9.33
N ASP A 40 -27.96 17.63 9.26
CA ASP A 40 -29.07 18.57 9.30
C ASP A 40 -29.80 18.39 7.97
N ALA A 41 -31.06 17.98 8.02
CA ALA A 41 -31.94 17.84 6.86
C ALA A 41 -32.22 19.19 6.15
N SER A 42 -31.50 20.25 6.53
CA SER A 42 -31.60 21.57 5.96
C SER A 42 -30.80 21.63 4.65
N PRO A 43 -31.40 22.13 3.54
CA PRO A 43 -30.74 22.26 2.24
C PRO A 43 -29.54 23.23 2.22
N GLY A 44 -29.14 23.80 3.36
CA GLY A 44 -27.99 24.69 3.51
C GLY A 44 -26.63 24.00 3.64
N GLY A 45 -26.60 22.67 3.71
CA GLY A 45 -25.35 21.89 3.76
C GLY A 45 -24.73 21.70 2.38
N GLY A 46 -23.68 22.46 2.05
CA GLY A 46 -22.92 22.27 0.82
C GLY A 46 -22.06 21.00 0.85
N ALA A 47 -22.21 20.14 -0.15
CA ALA A 47 -21.29 19.04 -0.43
C ALA A 47 -20.48 19.33 -1.70
N ARG A 48 -19.23 18.87 -1.74
CA ARG A 48 -18.40 18.89 -2.95
C ARG A 48 -17.94 17.48 -3.25
N ALA A 49 -17.97 17.13 -4.53
CA ALA A 49 -17.34 15.92 -5.03
C ALA A 49 -16.10 16.33 -5.83
N SER A 50 -14.99 15.66 -5.57
CA SER A 50 -13.84 15.63 -6.46
C SER A 50 -13.40 14.19 -6.61
N TRP A 51 -12.66 13.89 -7.66
CA TRP A 51 -12.03 12.60 -7.82
C TRP A 51 -10.53 12.77 -8.04
N GLN A 52 -9.79 11.71 -7.78
CA GLN A 52 -8.37 11.57 -8.10
C GLN A 52 -8.11 10.13 -8.56
N ARG A 53 -6.97 9.88 -9.20
CA ARG A 53 -6.51 8.51 -9.43
C ARG A 53 -6.14 7.86 -8.10
N GLY A 54 -6.54 6.60 -7.92
CA GLY A 54 -6.34 5.80 -6.72
C GLY A 54 -5.61 4.48 -7.01
N GLY A 55 -5.56 3.62 -6.00
CA GLY A 55 -4.92 2.31 -6.07
C GLY A 55 -3.44 2.40 -6.50
N ALA A 56 -3.02 1.52 -7.40
CA ALA A 56 -1.65 1.45 -7.90
C ALA A 56 -1.14 2.76 -8.50
N ALA A 57 -2.02 3.58 -9.07
CA ALA A 57 -1.64 4.87 -9.65
C ALA A 57 -1.28 5.90 -8.56
N LEU A 58 -2.08 5.98 -7.50
CA LEU A 58 -1.79 6.83 -6.34
C LEU A 58 -0.56 6.32 -5.56
N LEU A 59 -0.39 5.00 -5.46
CA LEU A 59 0.81 4.42 -4.86
C LEU A 59 2.06 4.81 -5.64
N GLY A 60 2.00 4.83 -6.97
CA GLY A 60 3.08 5.34 -7.82
C GLY A 60 3.43 6.80 -7.52
N ASP A 61 2.43 7.67 -7.33
CA ASP A 61 2.66 9.07 -6.96
C ASP A 61 3.27 9.21 -5.56
N LEU A 62 2.83 8.40 -4.60
CA LEU A 62 3.39 8.38 -3.25
C LEU A 62 4.87 7.97 -3.27
N ILE A 63 5.21 6.94 -4.05
CA ILE A 63 6.59 6.46 -4.20
C ILE A 63 7.46 7.53 -4.88
N ARG A 64 6.94 8.24 -5.90
CA ARG A 64 7.65 9.37 -6.53
C ARG A 64 7.93 10.46 -5.50
N GLY A 65 6.90 10.90 -4.77
CA GLY A 65 7.06 11.95 -3.76
C GLY A 65 8.03 11.57 -2.64
N ALA A 66 8.02 10.29 -2.22
CA ALA A 66 8.99 9.77 -1.26
C ALA A 66 10.42 9.75 -1.84
N ALA A 67 10.57 9.31 -3.09
CA ALA A 67 11.85 9.25 -3.78
C ALA A 67 12.49 10.62 -3.97
N ASP A 68 11.70 11.63 -4.36
CA ASP A 68 12.18 13.01 -4.53
C ASP A 68 12.72 13.61 -3.23
N GLY A 69 12.25 13.11 -2.08
CA GLY A 69 12.70 13.53 -0.75
C GLY A 69 13.92 12.76 -0.21
N MET A 70 14.36 11.68 -0.88
CA MET A 70 15.48 10.86 -0.40
C MET A 70 16.82 11.36 -0.92
N PRO A 71 17.86 11.48 -0.05
CA PRO A 71 19.21 11.69 -0.51
C PRO A 71 19.75 10.39 -1.13
N GLY A 72 20.26 10.44 -2.37
CA GLY A 72 20.87 9.27 -2.98
C GLY A 72 20.80 9.25 -4.51
N GLU A 73 20.86 8.03 -5.04
CA GLU A 73 20.71 7.79 -6.48
C GLU A 73 19.30 8.15 -6.96
N PRO A 74 19.15 8.66 -8.20
CA PRO A 74 17.85 8.98 -8.74
C PRO A 74 16.97 7.72 -8.82
N VAL A 75 15.69 7.86 -8.51
CA VAL A 75 14.70 6.79 -8.63
C VAL A 75 13.77 7.09 -9.79
N SER A 76 13.61 6.14 -10.71
CA SER A 76 12.66 6.22 -11.81
C SER A 76 11.45 5.36 -11.50
N VAL A 77 10.27 5.97 -11.39
CA VAL A 77 9.02 5.27 -11.04
C VAL A 77 8.10 5.13 -12.26
N CYS A 78 7.98 3.90 -12.73
CA CYS A 78 7.03 3.47 -13.75
C CYS A 78 5.75 2.98 -13.05
N ALA A 79 4.63 3.68 -13.21
CA ALA A 79 3.36 3.36 -12.55
C ALA A 79 2.20 3.61 -13.51
N PRO A 80 1.02 2.99 -13.31
CA PRO A 80 -0.13 3.26 -14.16
C PRO A 80 -0.52 4.74 -14.08
N GLU A 81 -0.89 5.32 -15.22
CA GLU A 81 -1.37 6.70 -15.28
C GLU A 81 -2.78 6.84 -14.69
N GLY A 82 -3.54 5.75 -14.69
CA GLY A 82 -4.97 5.69 -14.39
C GLY A 82 -5.83 6.24 -15.52
N PRO A 83 -7.14 6.45 -15.28
CA PRO A 83 -7.93 7.24 -16.21
C PRO A 83 -7.33 8.64 -16.21
N GLY A 84 -6.73 9.04 -17.33
CA GLY A 84 -6.02 10.32 -17.46
C GLY A 84 -6.94 11.54 -17.24
N ASP A 85 -6.52 12.73 -17.65
CA ASP A 85 -7.21 14.00 -17.31
C ASP A 85 -8.62 14.20 -17.92
N ARG A 86 -9.20 13.16 -18.53
CA ARG A 86 -10.57 13.21 -19.06
C ARG A 86 -11.57 13.13 -17.92
N PRO A 87 -12.68 13.89 -17.96
CA PRO A 87 -13.75 13.75 -16.98
C PRO A 87 -14.28 12.31 -16.95
N VAL A 88 -14.10 11.64 -15.82
CA VAL A 88 -14.68 10.32 -15.57
C VAL A 88 -16.03 10.50 -14.87
N ALA A 89 -17.06 9.82 -15.37
CA ALA A 89 -18.37 9.80 -14.73
C ALA A 89 -18.40 8.77 -13.57
N PRO A 90 -19.13 9.02 -12.48
CA PRO A 90 -19.22 8.05 -11.37
C PRO A 90 -19.85 6.70 -11.75
N ASP A 91 -20.57 6.63 -12.87
CA ASP A 91 -21.22 5.43 -13.40
C ASP A 91 -20.45 4.79 -14.56
N ASP A 92 -19.19 5.19 -14.79
CA ASP A 92 -18.35 4.64 -15.86
C ASP A 92 -17.85 3.24 -15.50
N VAL A 93 -18.59 2.23 -15.94
CA VAL A 93 -18.34 0.81 -15.66
C VAL A 93 -16.99 0.26 -16.17
N ARG A 94 -16.17 1.07 -16.86
CA ARG A 94 -14.83 0.67 -17.32
C ARG A 94 -13.77 0.79 -16.24
N HIS A 95 -14.05 1.53 -15.16
CA HIS A 95 -13.10 1.80 -14.09
C HIS A 95 -13.62 1.26 -12.76
N ASN A 96 -12.69 0.89 -11.88
CA ASN A 96 -13.05 0.66 -10.48
C ASN A 96 -13.26 2.03 -9.81
N HIS A 97 -14.33 2.19 -9.06
CA HIS A 97 -14.61 3.43 -8.34
C HIS A 97 -14.56 3.20 -6.84
N SER A 98 -13.78 3.99 -6.12
CA SER A 98 -13.68 3.96 -4.67
C SER A 98 -14.31 5.23 -4.10
N TYR A 99 -15.06 5.13 -3.01
CA TYR A 99 -15.84 6.26 -2.50
C TYR A 99 -15.54 6.53 -1.03
N ALA A 100 -15.16 7.77 -0.72
CA ALA A 100 -14.91 8.22 0.64
C ALA A 100 -15.67 9.51 0.95
N VAL A 101 -16.29 9.56 2.12
CA VAL A 101 -16.89 10.78 2.67
C VAL A 101 -15.86 11.47 3.56
N TRP A 102 -15.61 12.74 3.31
CA TRP A 102 -14.71 13.58 4.09
C TRP A 102 -15.48 14.55 4.94
N SER A 103 -15.01 14.77 6.17
CA SER A 103 -15.57 15.77 7.09
C SER A 103 -14.47 16.47 7.86
N ARG A 104 -14.84 17.61 8.45
CA ARG A 104 -13.96 18.35 9.35
C ARG A 104 -14.08 17.81 10.77
N PHE A 105 -12.94 17.50 11.38
CA PHE A 105 -12.84 17.10 12.77
C PHE A 105 -11.92 18.07 13.52
N GLY A 106 -12.06 18.16 14.84
CA GLY A 106 -11.02 18.79 15.66
C GLY A 106 -9.69 18.03 15.49
N VAL A 107 -8.55 18.69 15.70
CA VAL A 107 -7.24 18.02 15.63
C VAL A 107 -7.21 16.86 16.63
N GLU A 108 -7.70 17.10 17.84
CA GLU A 108 -7.95 16.11 18.88
C GLU A 108 -9.36 16.31 19.46
N VAL A 109 -9.90 15.26 20.08
CA VAL A 109 -11.18 15.35 20.80
C VAL A 109 -11.09 16.38 21.91
N GLY A 110 -12.02 17.35 21.90
CA GLY A 110 -12.08 18.42 22.89
C GLY A 110 -11.24 19.65 22.54
N ASP A 111 -10.37 19.57 21.54
CA ASP A 111 -9.60 20.73 21.07
C ASP A 111 -10.48 21.66 20.22
N ARG A 112 -10.63 22.89 20.72
CA ARG A 112 -11.35 23.99 20.05
C ARG A 112 -10.43 25.15 19.65
N ALA A 113 -9.15 25.08 20.02
CA ALA A 113 -8.18 26.15 19.79
C ALA A 113 -7.54 26.03 18.40
N ARG A 114 -7.25 24.79 17.96
CA ARG A 114 -6.66 24.55 16.64
C ARG A 114 -7.72 24.48 15.53
N PRO A 115 -7.39 24.90 14.29
CA PRO A 115 -8.30 24.76 13.17
C PRO A 115 -8.62 23.30 12.90
N SER A 116 -9.87 23.03 12.51
CA SER A 116 -10.32 21.69 12.16
C SER A 116 -9.53 21.12 10.97
N VAL A 117 -9.31 19.81 10.98
CA VAL A 117 -8.65 19.07 9.90
C VAL A 117 -9.63 18.22 9.11
N TRP A 118 -9.34 17.98 7.84
CA TRP A 118 -10.10 17.06 7.00
C TRP A 118 -9.63 15.63 7.22
N ARG A 119 -10.57 14.73 7.52
CA ARG A 119 -10.34 13.29 7.63
C ARG A 119 -11.48 12.53 6.97
N VAL A 120 -11.23 11.28 6.62
CA VAL A 120 -12.25 10.37 6.11
C VAL A 120 -13.23 10.08 7.26
N ALA A 121 -14.48 10.47 7.09
CA ALA A 121 -15.55 10.17 8.02
C ALA A 121 -16.05 8.73 7.84
N SER A 122 -16.13 8.27 6.59
CA SER A 122 -16.53 6.91 6.25
C SER A 122 -16.08 6.52 4.85
N PHE A 123 -15.63 5.28 4.70
CA PHE A 123 -15.51 4.63 3.42
C PHE A 123 -16.88 4.09 2.99
N LEU A 124 -17.28 4.31 1.73
CA LEU A 124 -18.57 3.86 1.18
C LEU A 124 -18.44 2.58 0.34
N GLY A 125 -17.22 2.09 0.12
CA GLY A 125 -16.98 0.88 -0.66
C GLY A 125 -16.37 1.16 -2.02
N VAL A 126 -16.21 0.07 -2.77
CA VAL A 126 -15.73 0.06 -4.15
C VAL A 126 -16.86 -0.44 -5.05
N ASP A 127 -17.08 0.24 -6.17
CA ASP A 127 -17.87 -0.24 -7.31
C ASP A 127 -16.89 -0.75 -8.39
N PRO A 128 -16.74 -2.08 -8.55
CA PRO A 128 -15.76 -2.63 -9.47
C PRO A 128 -16.11 -2.37 -10.94
N ALA A 129 -15.07 -2.29 -11.77
CA ALA A 129 -15.22 -2.28 -13.22
C ALA A 129 -15.95 -3.55 -13.68
N ARG A 130 -16.78 -3.41 -14.72
CA ARG A 130 -17.51 -4.52 -15.36
C ARG A 130 -16.79 -5.06 -16.59
N THR A 131 -15.66 -4.46 -16.96
CA THR A 131 -14.85 -4.83 -18.12
C THR A 131 -13.43 -5.17 -17.69
N SER A 132 -12.82 -6.18 -18.30
CA SER A 132 -11.42 -6.54 -18.02
C SER A 132 -10.38 -5.63 -18.66
N GLY A 133 -10.80 -4.69 -19.52
CA GLY A 133 -9.89 -3.87 -20.34
C GLY A 133 -8.78 -3.18 -19.54
N GLY A 134 -9.12 -2.57 -18.40
CA GLY A 134 -8.13 -1.93 -17.54
C GLY A 134 -7.12 -2.90 -16.92
N VAL A 135 -7.58 -4.10 -16.50
CA VAL A 135 -6.70 -5.16 -15.98
C VAL A 135 -5.79 -5.71 -17.08
N ASP A 136 -6.32 -5.90 -18.28
CA ASP A 136 -5.58 -6.43 -19.43
C ASP A 136 -4.48 -5.48 -19.91
N GLU A 137 -4.78 -4.17 -19.95
CA GLU A 137 -3.84 -3.10 -20.27
C GLU A 137 -2.74 -3.00 -19.22
N GLU A 138 -3.13 -2.99 -17.95
CA GLU A 138 -2.17 -2.85 -16.85
C GLU A 138 -1.22 -4.05 -16.77
N ARG A 139 -1.75 -5.27 -16.92
CA ARG A 139 -0.94 -6.48 -16.99
C ARG A 139 0.09 -6.41 -18.11
N ARG A 140 -0.32 -5.99 -19.32
CA ARG A 140 0.59 -5.86 -20.46
C ARG A 140 1.71 -4.87 -20.16
N ARG A 141 1.37 -3.69 -19.62
CA ARG A 141 2.34 -2.67 -19.24
C ARG A 141 3.35 -3.19 -18.23
N VAL A 142 2.87 -3.83 -17.16
CA VAL A 142 3.75 -4.40 -16.14
C VAL A 142 4.69 -5.44 -16.74
N THR A 143 4.19 -6.36 -17.58
CA THR A 143 5.04 -7.37 -18.23
C THR A 143 6.10 -6.73 -19.13
N ASP A 144 5.74 -5.74 -19.94
CA ASP A 144 6.64 -5.09 -20.90
C ASP A 144 7.69 -4.23 -20.18
N GLU A 145 7.31 -3.55 -19.10
CA GLU A 145 8.19 -2.64 -18.36
C GLU A 145 9.02 -3.32 -17.27
N ALA A 146 8.76 -4.60 -16.95
CA ALA A 146 9.46 -5.34 -15.89
C ALA A 146 10.97 -5.45 -16.11
N VAL A 147 11.40 -5.44 -17.38
CA VAL A 147 12.79 -5.67 -17.75
C VAL A 147 13.68 -4.60 -17.10
N GLY A 148 14.64 -5.08 -16.31
CA GLY A 148 15.59 -4.24 -15.59
C GLY A 148 14.99 -3.44 -14.44
N ALA A 149 13.81 -3.78 -13.91
CA ALA A 149 13.32 -3.22 -12.66
C ALA A 149 14.14 -3.74 -11.46
N ASP A 150 14.51 -2.83 -10.56
CA ASP A 150 15.21 -3.14 -9.31
C ASP A 150 14.20 -3.45 -8.18
N LEU A 151 12.99 -2.86 -8.29
CA LEU A 151 11.88 -3.07 -7.38
C LEU A 151 10.57 -3.22 -8.16
N LEU A 152 9.81 -4.28 -7.86
CA LEU A 152 8.42 -4.44 -8.27
C LEU A 152 7.53 -4.10 -7.08
N VAL A 153 6.47 -3.33 -7.30
CA VAL A 153 5.47 -2.98 -6.28
C VAL A 153 4.10 -3.33 -6.81
N PHE A 154 3.36 -4.20 -6.12
CA PHE A 154 2.01 -4.59 -6.45
C PHE A 154 1.03 -4.04 -5.43
N ASP A 155 0.05 -3.24 -5.89
CA ASP A 155 -1.12 -2.84 -5.11
C ASP A 155 -2.29 -3.75 -5.47
N ASP A 156 -2.56 -4.71 -4.60
CA ASP A 156 -3.59 -5.70 -4.78
C ASP A 156 -4.80 -5.35 -3.89
N ALA A 157 -5.82 -4.76 -4.49
CA ALA A 157 -7.06 -4.34 -3.85
C ALA A 157 -8.21 -5.35 -4.04
N ASP A 158 -7.93 -6.54 -4.59
CA ASP A 158 -8.91 -7.57 -4.95
C ASP A 158 -9.93 -7.09 -6.02
N LEU A 159 -9.46 -6.33 -7.02
CA LEU A 159 -10.30 -5.81 -8.12
C LEU A 159 -9.99 -6.48 -9.48
N GLY A 160 -9.42 -7.68 -9.42
CA GLY A 160 -9.14 -8.55 -10.57
C GLY A 160 -7.68 -8.61 -11.01
N PHE A 161 -6.82 -7.68 -10.56
CA PHE A 161 -5.38 -7.72 -10.90
C PHE A 161 -4.71 -9.02 -10.44
N ARG A 162 -5.04 -9.49 -9.23
CA ARG A 162 -4.46 -10.71 -8.64
C ARG A 162 -4.74 -12.00 -9.42
N ASP A 163 -5.81 -12.03 -10.23
CA ASP A 163 -6.19 -13.21 -11.01
C ASP A 163 -5.38 -13.34 -12.31
N ALA A 164 -4.72 -12.28 -12.74
CA ALA A 164 -3.86 -12.24 -13.92
C ALA A 164 -2.43 -12.76 -13.67
N ALA A 165 -2.20 -13.44 -12.54
CA ALA A 165 -0.88 -13.75 -12.01
C ALA A 165 0.05 -14.50 -12.96
N ALA A 166 -0.47 -15.37 -13.83
CA ALA A 166 0.33 -16.25 -14.69
C ALA A 166 1.26 -15.51 -15.67
N SER A 167 1.01 -14.23 -15.97
CA SER A 167 1.88 -13.43 -16.86
C SER A 167 2.61 -12.29 -16.14
N LEU A 168 2.33 -12.06 -14.85
CA LEU A 168 2.97 -10.99 -14.10
C LEU A 168 4.44 -11.36 -13.82
N PRO A 169 5.38 -10.41 -13.93
CA PRO A 169 6.77 -10.66 -13.61
C PRO A 169 6.92 -10.89 -12.11
N THR A 170 7.72 -11.87 -11.73
CA THR A 170 8.13 -12.03 -10.32
C THR A 170 9.46 -11.34 -10.06
N GLY A 171 10.15 -10.80 -11.08
CA GLY A 171 11.46 -10.15 -10.95
C GLY A 171 12.63 -11.13 -11.04
N GLY A 172 13.84 -10.61 -11.26
CA GLY A 172 15.06 -11.42 -11.28
C GLY A 172 15.57 -11.73 -9.85
N PRO A 173 16.66 -12.51 -9.72
CA PRO A 173 17.21 -12.89 -8.42
C PRO A 173 17.60 -11.71 -7.51
N ALA A 174 17.91 -10.54 -8.09
CA ALA A 174 18.27 -9.32 -7.36
C ALA A 174 17.10 -8.32 -7.22
N THR A 175 15.95 -8.58 -7.83
CA THR A 175 14.80 -7.66 -7.84
C THR A 175 13.95 -7.88 -6.59
N TRP A 176 13.77 -6.85 -5.77
CA TRP A 176 12.83 -6.95 -4.65
C TRP A 176 11.37 -6.84 -5.13
N VAL A 177 10.45 -7.49 -4.41
CA VAL A 177 9.01 -7.37 -4.66
C VAL A 177 8.33 -6.88 -3.40
N VAL A 178 7.50 -5.85 -3.52
CA VAL A 178 6.59 -5.38 -2.48
C VAL A 178 5.17 -5.72 -2.91
N LEU A 179 4.43 -6.42 -2.08
CA LEU A 179 3.02 -6.73 -2.28
C LEU A 179 2.21 -6.08 -1.16
N LYS A 180 1.49 -5.00 -1.48
CA LYS A 180 0.43 -4.50 -0.62
C LYS A 180 -0.84 -5.24 -0.99
N GLN A 181 -1.43 -5.95 -0.03
CA GLN A 181 -2.55 -6.86 -0.31
C GLN A 181 -3.74 -6.60 0.60
N ALA A 182 -4.90 -6.38 -0.01
CA ALA A 182 -6.19 -6.37 0.63
C ALA A 182 -6.73 -7.80 0.81
N ARG A 183 -7.76 -7.95 1.65
CA ARG A 183 -8.46 -9.23 1.83
C ARG A 183 -8.96 -9.81 0.50
N PRO A 184 -9.00 -11.16 0.36
CA PRO A 184 -8.44 -12.13 1.30
C PRO A 184 -6.90 -12.10 1.29
N VAL A 185 -6.28 -12.13 2.47
CA VAL A 185 -4.80 -12.08 2.61
C VAL A 185 -4.19 -13.47 2.44
N ALA A 186 -2.93 -13.51 2.00
CA ALA A 186 -2.13 -14.74 1.81
C ALA A 186 -2.82 -15.81 0.93
N ARG A 187 -3.59 -15.36 -0.06
CA ARG A 187 -4.37 -16.20 -0.98
C ARG A 187 -4.46 -15.57 -2.37
N GLY A 188 -4.75 -16.41 -3.36
CA GLY A 188 -4.95 -16.00 -4.75
C GLY A 188 -3.74 -16.29 -5.62
N ALA A 189 -3.95 -16.25 -6.95
CA ALA A 189 -2.93 -16.68 -7.90
C ALA A 189 -1.65 -15.84 -7.83
N LEU A 190 -1.78 -14.52 -7.59
CA LEU A 190 -0.62 -13.63 -7.44
C LEU A 190 0.20 -13.98 -6.20
N TRP A 191 -0.48 -14.20 -5.07
CA TRP A 191 0.15 -14.61 -3.83
C TRP A 191 0.92 -15.92 -3.97
N GLU A 192 0.26 -16.96 -4.50
CA GLU A 192 0.85 -18.30 -4.66
C GLU A 192 2.11 -18.24 -5.52
N ARG A 193 2.04 -17.51 -6.64
CA ARG A 193 3.17 -17.34 -7.54
C ARG A 193 4.35 -16.59 -6.90
N LEU A 194 4.07 -15.50 -6.18
CA LEU A 194 5.13 -14.73 -5.52
C LEU A 194 5.77 -15.50 -4.36
N LEU A 195 4.98 -16.30 -3.64
CA LEU A 195 5.50 -17.20 -2.62
C LEU A 195 6.44 -18.26 -3.23
N ASP A 196 6.10 -18.81 -4.39
CA ASP A 196 6.91 -19.84 -5.03
C ASP A 196 8.19 -19.29 -5.70
N GLU A 197 8.12 -18.12 -6.32
CA GLU A 197 9.22 -17.59 -7.16
C GLU A 197 10.02 -16.44 -6.51
N ALA A 198 9.52 -15.83 -5.44
CA ALA A 198 10.06 -14.59 -4.89
C ALA A 198 10.08 -14.52 -3.36
N ALA A 199 9.75 -15.59 -2.63
CA ALA A 199 9.62 -15.54 -1.17
C ALA A 199 10.82 -14.87 -0.45
N GLU A 200 12.06 -15.20 -0.85
CA GLU A 200 13.29 -14.68 -0.21
C GLU A 200 13.55 -13.18 -0.45
N ARG A 201 12.78 -12.55 -1.34
CA ARG A 201 12.87 -11.13 -1.72
C ARG A 201 11.50 -10.44 -1.76
N LEU A 202 10.51 -11.05 -1.10
CA LEU A 202 9.14 -10.56 -1.04
C LEU A 202 8.88 -9.86 0.30
N VAL A 203 8.45 -8.61 0.20
CA VAL A 203 7.91 -7.81 1.29
C VAL A 203 6.40 -7.75 1.15
N VAL A 204 5.66 -8.22 2.15
CA VAL A 204 4.20 -8.14 2.17
C VAL A 204 3.78 -7.03 3.13
N VAL A 205 2.87 -6.16 2.68
CA VAL A 205 2.33 -5.05 3.48
C VAL A 205 0.82 -5.26 3.63
N LEU A 206 0.37 -5.39 4.88
CA LEU A 206 -1.02 -5.64 5.25
C LEU A 206 -1.44 -4.68 6.36
N THR A 207 -2.74 -4.47 6.52
CA THR A 207 -3.29 -3.86 7.74
C THR A 207 -3.68 -4.94 8.76
N ILE A 208 -3.67 -4.61 10.05
CA ILE A 208 -4.19 -5.51 11.09
C ILE A 208 -5.68 -5.79 10.86
N ASP A 209 -6.41 -4.81 10.33
CA ASP A 209 -7.81 -5.00 10.03
C ASP A 209 -7.96 -6.06 8.95
N ASP A 210 -7.19 -6.03 7.86
CA ASP A 210 -7.24 -7.08 6.82
C ASP A 210 -7.10 -8.49 7.41
N LEU A 211 -6.19 -8.68 8.38
CA LEU A 211 -6.00 -9.97 9.05
C LEU A 211 -7.12 -10.37 10.02
N ARG A 212 -7.73 -9.41 10.73
CA ARG A 212 -8.78 -9.70 11.74
C ARG A 212 -10.12 -10.10 11.13
N GLY A 213 -10.31 -9.93 9.83
CA GLY A 213 -11.61 -10.12 9.17
C GLY A 213 -12.13 -11.53 9.31
N ARG A 214 -11.27 -12.51 9.00
CA ARG A 214 -11.58 -13.94 9.07
C ARG A 214 -10.35 -14.80 9.38
N GLU A 215 -9.17 -14.21 9.41
CA GLU A 215 -7.92 -14.95 9.31
C GLU A 215 -7.24 -15.15 10.66
N ILE A 216 -7.28 -14.19 11.60
CA ILE A 216 -6.59 -14.31 12.90
C ILE A 216 -7.39 -13.76 14.08
N GLN A 217 -7.08 -14.23 15.28
CA GLN A 217 -7.56 -13.66 16.55
C GLN A 217 -6.41 -12.96 17.27
N VAL A 218 -6.35 -11.64 17.17
CA VAL A 218 -5.33 -10.82 17.84
C VAL A 218 -6.00 -9.91 18.86
N SER A 219 -5.46 -9.91 20.08
CA SER A 219 -5.90 -9.03 21.16
C SER A 219 -5.94 -7.56 20.71
N ARG A 220 -6.88 -6.79 21.27
CA ARG A 220 -6.98 -5.34 21.07
C ARG A 220 -6.69 -4.62 22.38
N ALA A 221 -5.95 -3.51 22.30
CA ALA A 221 -5.87 -2.49 23.36
C ALA A 221 -5.48 -3.00 24.77
N LEU A 222 -4.65 -4.04 24.87
CA LEU A 222 -4.13 -4.55 26.15
C LEU A 222 -2.71 -4.04 26.44
N SER A 223 -1.76 -4.37 25.56
CA SER A 223 -0.39 -3.83 25.51
C SER A 223 0.15 -4.14 24.12
N TRP A 224 1.06 -3.30 23.63
CA TRP A 224 1.68 -3.50 22.32
C TRP A 224 2.50 -4.78 22.24
N GLU A 225 3.24 -5.11 23.30
CA GLU A 225 4.03 -6.33 23.38
C GLU A 225 3.15 -7.56 23.27
N ARG A 226 2.02 -7.58 23.97
CA ARG A 226 1.05 -8.69 23.89
C ARG A 226 0.41 -8.77 22.50
N THR A 227 -0.02 -7.65 21.93
CA THR A 227 -0.58 -7.60 20.57
C THR A 227 0.43 -8.11 19.54
N ALA A 228 1.71 -7.74 19.66
CA ALA A 228 2.77 -8.22 18.76
C ALA A 228 3.08 -9.71 18.93
N GLN A 229 3.07 -10.23 20.17
CA GLN A 229 3.26 -11.65 20.46
C GLN A 229 2.10 -12.51 19.91
N ASP A 230 0.86 -12.09 20.11
CA ASP A 230 -0.32 -12.77 19.59
C ASP A 230 -0.29 -12.79 18.05
N LEU A 231 0.05 -11.65 17.43
CA LEU A 231 0.19 -11.56 15.97
C LEU A 231 1.29 -12.49 15.45
N LEU A 232 2.47 -12.46 16.05
CA LEU A 232 3.58 -13.36 15.67
C LEU A 232 3.14 -14.82 15.76
N TRP A 233 2.46 -15.20 16.85
CA TRP A 233 1.99 -16.57 17.03
C TRP A 233 1.01 -16.99 15.93
N GLU A 234 0.02 -16.16 15.62
CA GLU A 234 -0.94 -16.43 14.55
C GLU A 234 -0.25 -16.53 13.18
N LEU A 235 0.67 -15.61 12.87
CA LEU A 235 1.41 -15.58 11.60
C LEU A 235 2.41 -16.73 11.43
N VAL A 236 2.81 -17.42 12.50
CA VAL A 236 3.69 -18.58 12.41
C VAL A 236 2.91 -19.89 12.42
N ASN A 237 1.83 -19.96 13.21
CA ASN A 237 1.19 -21.24 13.52
C ASN A 237 -0.11 -21.48 12.76
N LYS A 238 -0.77 -20.43 12.25
CA LYS A 238 -2.10 -20.60 11.67
C LYS A 238 -2.06 -20.95 10.18
N PRO A 239 -2.59 -22.12 9.75
CA PRO A 239 -2.42 -22.57 8.36
C PRO A 239 -2.99 -21.62 7.30
N SER A 240 -3.98 -20.80 7.64
CA SER A 240 -4.57 -19.84 6.70
C SER A 240 -3.66 -18.67 6.34
N VAL A 241 -2.63 -18.38 7.15
CA VAL A 241 -1.77 -17.19 7.01
C VAL A 241 -0.30 -17.46 7.29
N ASN A 242 0.09 -18.66 7.74
CA ASN A 242 1.46 -18.93 8.14
C ASN A 242 2.49 -18.83 7.01
N ALA A 243 2.03 -18.81 5.76
CA ALA A 243 2.89 -18.52 4.63
C ALA A 243 3.46 -17.09 4.67
N LEU A 244 2.83 -16.16 5.39
CA LEU A 244 3.37 -14.82 5.64
C LEU A 244 4.64 -14.81 6.52
N SER A 245 4.91 -15.87 7.30
CA SER A 245 6.19 -15.98 8.02
C SER A 245 7.30 -16.60 7.18
N ARG A 246 7.01 -17.02 5.94
CA ARG A 246 7.96 -17.67 5.02
C ARG A 246 8.58 -16.71 3.99
N VAL A 247 8.03 -15.52 3.85
CA VAL A 247 8.52 -14.46 2.96
C VAL A 247 9.54 -13.58 3.68
N ALA A 248 10.42 -12.91 2.94
CA ALA A 248 11.52 -12.11 3.47
C ALA A 248 11.07 -11.17 4.58
N HIS A 249 10.01 -10.39 4.32
CA HIS A 249 9.44 -9.47 5.28
C HIS A 249 7.92 -9.44 5.22
N THR A 250 7.27 -9.40 6.39
CA THR A 250 5.84 -9.09 6.52
C THR A 250 5.67 -7.88 7.42
N VAL A 251 5.04 -6.84 6.91
CA VAL A 251 4.71 -5.59 7.61
C VAL A 251 3.21 -5.56 7.85
N VAL A 252 2.81 -5.43 9.10
CA VAL A 252 1.41 -5.29 9.51
C VAL A 252 1.22 -3.94 10.18
N SER A 253 0.46 -3.03 9.57
CA SER A 253 0.12 -1.73 10.17
C SER A 253 -1.04 -1.84 11.16
N PHE A 254 -1.00 -0.99 12.19
CA PHE A 254 -2.05 -0.81 13.19
C PHE A 254 -2.53 0.64 13.13
N GLY A 255 -3.21 0.99 12.03
CA GLY A 255 -3.64 2.36 11.77
C GLY A 255 -2.44 3.31 11.75
N CYS A 256 -2.60 4.47 12.39
CA CYS A 256 -1.52 5.44 12.54
C CYS A 256 -0.65 5.22 13.79
N ALA A 257 -1.00 4.25 14.65
CA ALA A 257 -0.43 4.12 15.99
C ALA A 257 0.79 3.19 16.06
N GLY A 258 0.94 2.26 15.11
CA GLY A 258 2.07 1.35 15.10
C GLY A 258 2.12 0.40 13.91
N ALA A 259 3.15 -0.43 13.88
CA ALA A 259 3.36 -1.50 12.92
C ALA A 259 4.20 -2.62 13.53
N VAL A 260 4.02 -3.83 13.01
CA VAL A 260 4.88 -4.98 13.32
C VAL A 260 5.58 -5.43 12.04
N LEU A 261 6.90 -5.62 12.13
CA LEU A 261 7.75 -6.15 11.08
C LEU A 261 8.23 -7.54 11.47
N LEU A 262 7.83 -8.55 10.71
CA LEU A 262 8.41 -9.89 10.75
C LEU A 262 9.48 -9.96 9.66
N SER A 263 10.64 -10.51 10.00
CA SER A 263 11.73 -10.74 9.04
C SER A 263 12.26 -12.15 9.17
N THR A 264 12.33 -12.87 8.05
CA THR A 264 12.91 -14.21 7.98
C THR A 264 14.27 -14.18 7.29
N SER A 265 15.22 -14.96 7.80
CA SER A 265 16.55 -15.10 7.23
C SER A 265 16.78 -16.56 6.89
N GLY A 266 16.53 -16.94 5.64
CA GLY A 266 16.98 -18.23 5.08
C GLY A 266 16.65 -19.48 5.90
N GLY A 267 15.40 -19.62 6.37
CA GLY A 267 14.91 -20.83 7.04
C GLY A 267 15.05 -20.89 8.56
N GLY A 268 15.52 -19.81 9.20
CA GLY A 268 15.48 -19.67 10.66
C GLY A 268 14.13 -19.18 11.20
N ASP A 269 13.98 -19.15 12.54
CA ASP A 269 12.81 -18.55 13.20
C ASP A 269 12.71 -17.06 12.85
N PRO A 270 11.50 -16.56 12.52
CA PRO A 270 11.33 -15.16 12.13
C PRO A 270 11.61 -14.24 13.33
N THR A 271 12.32 -13.15 13.04
CA THR A 271 12.48 -12.06 14.01
C THR A 271 11.29 -11.12 13.93
N CYS A 272 10.85 -10.60 15.08
CA CYS A 272 9.71 -9.69 15.18
C CYS A 272 10.17 -8.34 15.77
N ARG A 273 9.87 -7.24 15.09
CA ARG A 273 10.11 -5.87 15.55
C ARG A 273 8.81 -5.11 15.62
N LEU A 274 8.57 -4.45 16.75
CA LEU A 274 7.41 -3.60 16.99
C LEU A 274 7.84 -2.14 16.87
N LEU A 275 7.13 -1.38 16.04
CA LEU A 275 7.23 0.08 15.91
C LEU A 275 5.91 0.66 16.40
N TYR A 276 5.92 1.57 17.36
CA TYR A 276 4.69 2.08 17.96
C TYR A 276 4.88 3.47 18.55
N ASP A 277 3.78 4.21 18.71
CA ASP A 277 3.73 5.41 19.53
C ASP A 277 3.66 5.03 21.02
N PRO A 278 4.71 5.28 21.83
CA PRO A 278 4.70 4.94 23.25
C PRO A 278 3.68 5.72 24.07
N ALA A 279 3.11 6.80 23.53
CA ALA A 279 2.08 7.59 24.20
C ALA A 279 0.66 7.03 23.98
N SER A 280 0.50 5.89 23.29
CA SER A 280 -0.80 5.28 23.04
C SER A 280 -0.72 3.76 23.05
N VAL A 281 -1.81 3.10 23.42
CA VAL A 281 -2.04 1.70 23.03
C VAL A 281 -2.91 1.65 21.78
N GLU A 282 -2.94 0.50 21.12
CA GLU A 282 -3.73 0.26 19.93
C GLU A 282 -5.19 0.79 20.07
N GLY A 283 -5.62 1.64 19.14
CA GLY A 283 -6.97 2.22 19.09
C GLY A 283 -7.14 3.54 19.85
N GLU A 284 -6.21 3.91 20.75
CA GLU A 284 -6.32 5.18 21.48
C GLU A 284 -6.03 6.39 20.59
N TRP A 285 -5.15 6.25 19.60
CA TRP A 285 -4.87 7.33 18.67
C TRP A 285 -6.13 7.72 17.90
N GLU A 286 -6.85 6.72 17.36
CA GLU A 286 -8.10 6.89 16.63
C GLU A 286 -9.22 7.43 17.53
N ALA A 287 -9.24 7.03 18.81
CA ALA A 287 -10.17 7.57 19.79
C ALA A 287 -9.94 9.06 20.07
N ARG A 288 -8.67 9.49 20.11
CA ARG A 288 -8.28 10.90 20.29
C ARG A 288 -8.42 11.72 19.01
N HIS A 289 -8.26 11.10 17.84
CA HIS A 289 -8.25 11.77 16.55
C HIS A 289 -9.34 11.22 15.64
N ARG A 290 -10.57 11.74 15.80
CA ARG A 290 -11.74 11.24 15.06
C ARG A 290 -11.57 11.34 13.54
N GLY A 291 -12.10 10.33 12.84
CA GLY A 291 -11.95 10.20 11.39
C GLY A 291 -10.65 9.47 11.02
N GLN A 292 -10.66 8.87 9.84
CA GLN A 292 -9.56 8.04 9.34
C GLN A 292 -8.64 8.83 8.42
N VAL A 293 -7.41 8.35 8.28
CA VAL A 293 -6.47 8.77 7.24
C VAL A 293 -6.55 7.73 6.11
N MET A 294 -6.56 8.17 4.86
CA MET A 294 -6.53 7.26 3.72
C MET A 294 -5.26 6.40 3.76
N GLY A 295 -5.41 5.09 3.66
CA GLY A 295 -4.28 4.14 3.66
C GLY A 295 -3.67 3.81 5.02
N ALA A 296 -4.28 4.26 6.12
CA ALA A 296 -3.91 3.84 7.49
C ALA A 296 -4.51 2.48 7.86
#